data_AF-A0A7K2BSJ0-F1
#
_entry.id   AF-A0A7K2BSJ0-F1
#
_cell.length_a   1.000
_cell.length_b   1.000
_cell.length_c   1.000
_cell.angle_alpha   90.00
_cell.angle_beta   90.00
_cell.angle_gamma   90.00
#
_symmetry.space_group_name_H-M   'P 1'
#
loop_
_entity.id
_entity.type
_entity.pdbx_description
1 polymer ?
#
loop_
_entity_poly.entity_id
_entity_poly.type
_entity_poly.pdbx_seq_one_letter_code
_entity_poly.pdbx_strand_id
1 'polypeptide(L)'
;MTSEPGAPAGGAMTHLRRHCESVSDAMAAAAGDDRAFGPAELDHLESCLRCRVELSRYRRLMDAMCLLRETSAPEDARLESQILVHLDRYGHRWAWERKPRVAATVAAGAAAAAGVLAFTARHRRAARLAS
;
A
#
# COMPACT_ATOMS: atom_id res chain seq x y z
N MET A 1 -20.70 -14.81 -58.97
CA MET A 1 -19.57 -14.59 -58.04
C MET A 1 -20.00 -13.51 -57.06
N THR A 2 -20.74 -13.90 -56.03
CA THR A 2 -21.23 -12.99 -54.97
C THR A 2 -20.24 -13.04 -53.83
N SER A 3 -19.38 -12.03 -53.75
CA SER A 3 -18.52 -11.82 -52.59
C SER A 3 -19.31 -11.09 -51.51
N GLU A 4 -19.62 -11.82 -50.45
CA GLU A 4 -20.13 -11.32 -49.18
C GLU A 4 -19.04 -10.45 -48.50
N PRO A 5 -19.30 -9.19 -48.12
CA PRO A 5 -18.32 -8.43 -47.33
C PRO A 5 -18.41 -8.91 -45.87
N GLY A 6 -17.40 -9.68 -45.48
CA GLY A 6 -17.23 -10.21 -44.13
C GLY A 6 -17.13 -9.13 -43.05
N ALA A 7 -17.83 -9.40 -41.96
CA ALA A 7 -17.93 -8.69 -40.69
C ALA A 7 -16.70 -7.89 -40.20
N PRO A 8 -16.81 -6.55 -40.05
CA PRO A 8 -15.92 -5.76 -39.19
C PRO A 8 -16.44 -5.60 -37.73
N ALA A 9 -17.67 -6.03 -37.42
CA ALA A 9 -18.31 -5.75 -36.12
C ALA A 9 -17.74 -6.54 -34.92
N GLY A 10 -17.08 -7.68 -35.18
CA GLY A 10 -16.59 -8.56 -34.12
C GLY A 10 -15.47 -7.93 -33.28
N GLY A 11 -14.48 -7.31 -33.93
CA GLY A 11 -13.28 -6.77 -33.28
C GLY A 11 -13.56 -5.56 -32.39
N ALA A 12 -14.42 -4.64 -32.84
CA ALA A 12 -14.82 -3.47 -32.06
C ALA A 12 -15.56 -3.86 -30.78
N MET A 13 -16.47 -4.85 -30.86
CA MET A 13 -17.22 -5.31 -29.70
C MET A 13 -16.36 -6.10 -28.70
N THR A 14 -15.34 -6.83 -29.18
CA THR A 14 -14.36 -7.48 -28.28
C THR A 14 -13.47 -6.47 -27.58
N HIS A 15 -13.08 -5.39 -28.26
CA HIS A 15 -12.31 -4.30 -27.66
C HIS A 15 -13.09 -3.61 -26.54
N LEU A 16 -14.36 -3.26 -26.79
CA LEU A 16 -15.23 -2.66 -25.78
C LEU A 16 -15.39 -3.58 -24.56
N ARG A 17 -15.59 -4.89 -24.78
CA ARG A 17 -15.69 -5.86 -23.69
C ARG A 17 -14.43 -5.92 -22.83
N ARG A 18 -13.24 -5.96 -23.43
CA ARG A 18 -11.97 -5.93 -22.70
C ARG A 18 -11.79 -4.67 -21.87
N HIS A 19 -12.24 -3.52 -22.39
CA HIS A 19 -12.21 -2.25 -21.67
C HIS A 19 -13.18 -2.23 -20.47
N CYS A 20 -14.35 -2.87 -20.60
CA CYS A 20 -15.28 -3.03 -19.47
C CYS A 20 -14.71 -3.97 -18.39
N GLU A 21 -14.03 -5.06 -18.81
CA GLU A 21 -13.38 -6.01 -17.90
C GLU A 21 -12.25 -5.31 -17.12
N SER A 22 -11.39 -4.52 -17.78
CA SER A 22 -10.32 -3.79 -17.08
C SER A 22 -10.84 -2.78 -16.06
N VAL A 23 -11.91 -2.05 -16.37
CA VAL A 23 -12.57 -1.13 -15.43
C VAL A 23 -13.20 -1.91 -14.26
N SER A 24 -13.72 -3.11 -14.50
CA SER A 24 -14.29 -3.96 -13.44
C SER A 24 -13.23 -4.40 -12.43
N ASP A 25 -12.05 -4.78 -12.91
CA ASP A 25 -10.93 -5.14 -12.05
C ASP A 25 -10.43 -3.92 -11.25
N ALA A 26 -10.36 -2.75 -11.91
CA ALA A 26 -10.00 -1.50 -11.25
C ALA A 26 -11.00 -1.13 -10.13
N MET A 27 -12.31 -1.32 -10.36
CA MET A 27 -13.35 -1.07 -9.34
C MET A 27 -13.15 -1.95 -8.09
N ALA A 28 -12.77 -3.22 -8.28
CA ALA A 28 -12.50 -4.12 -7.16
C ALA A 28 -11.23 -3.72 -6.40
N ALA A 29 -10.17 -3.34 -7.11
CA ALA A 29 -8.91 -2.87 -6.51
C ALA A 29 -9.08 -1.55 -5.75
N ALA A 30 -9.96 -0.68 -6.24
CA ALA A 30 -10.29 0.61 -5.64
C ALA A 30 -11.03 0.50 -4.30
N ALA A 31 -11.62 -0.67 -3.98
CA ALA A 31 -12.40 -0.91 -2.76
C ALA A 31 -13.42 0.19 -2.42
N GLY A 32 -13.97 0.86 -3.45
CA GLY A 32 -14.95 1.94 -3.33
C GLY A 32 -14.40 3.37 -3.35
N ASP A 33 -13.08 3.58 -3.39
CA ASP A 33 -12.48 4.92 -3.53
C ASP A 33 -12.19 5.28 -4.99
N ASP A 34 -12.76 6.40 -5.46
CA ASP A 34 -12.58 6.88 -6.83
C ASP A 34 -11.14 7.28 -7.16
N ARG A 35 -10.28 7.46 -6.14
CA ARG A 35 -8.87 7.88 -6.31
C ARG A 35 -7.97 6.82 -6.95
N ALA A 36 -8.46 5.60 -7.13
CA ALA A 36 -7.70 4.51 -7.74
C ALA A 36 -7.89 4.38 -9.28
N PHE A 37 -8.79 5.16 -9.90
CA PHE A 37 -9.01 5.12 -11.34
C PHE A 37 -7.99 5.98 -12.09
N GLY A 38 -7.43 5.43 -13.17
CA GLY A 38 -6.63 6.21 -14.12
C GLY A 38 -7.51 6.99 -15.10
N PRO A 39 -6.90 7.86 -15.93
CA PRO A 39 -7.65 8.69 -16.88
C PRO A 39 -8.48 7.87 -17.89
N ALA A 40 -7.94 6.74 -18.37
CA ALA A 40 -8.62 5.90 -19.35
C ALA A 40 -9.84 5.19 -18.77
N GLU A 41 -9.77 4.80 -17.50
CA GLU A 41 -10.90 4.21 -16.78
C GLU A 41 -12.00 5.25 -16.53
N LEU A 42 -11.61 6.49 -16.18
CA LEU A 42 -12.55 7.60 -15.98
C LEU A 42 -13.28 7.96 -17.28
N ASP A 43 -12.57 8.10 -18.41
CA ASP A 43 -13.18 8.35 -19.72
C ASP A 43 -14.16 7.23 -20.12
N HIS A 44 -13.82 5.98 -19.82
CA HIS A 44 -14.71 4.85 -20.06
C HIS A 44 -15.95 4.88 -19.15
N LEU A 45 -15.78 5.20 -17.87
CA LEU A 45 -16.89 5.38 -16.93
C LEU A 45 -17.80 6.54 -17.35
N GLU A 46 -17.28 7.57 -18.00
CA GLU A 46 -18.08 8.68 -18.53
C GLU A 46 -18.89 8.33 -19.78
N SER A 47 -18.50 7.30 -20.52
CA SER A 47 -19.17 6.92 -21.77
C SER A 47 -20.00 5.63 -21.64
N CYS A 48 -19.64 4.74 -20.72
CA CYS A 48 -20.23 3.41 -20.60
C CYS A 48 -21.28 3.32 -19.47
N LEU A 49 -22.56 3.27 -19.84
CA LEU A 49 -23.67 3.12 -18.89
C LEU A 49 -23.60 1.83 -18.05
N ARG A 50 -23.10 0.74 -18.63
CA ARG A 50 -22.94 -0.53 -17.91
C ARG A 50 -21.97 -0.37 -16.74
N CYS A 51 -20.79 0.20 -16.98
CA CYS A 51 -19.78 0.40 -15.94
C CYS A 51 -20.24 1.40 -14.88
N ARG A 52 -21.02 2.43 -15.24
CA ARG A 52 -21.64 3.33 -14.25
C ARG A 52 -22.61 2.61 -13.30
N VAL A 53 -23.44 1.72 -13.84
CA VAL A 53 -24.37 0.94 -13.02
C VAL A 53 -23.59 0.02 -12.08
N GLU A 54 -22.58 -0.68 -12.59
CA GLU A 54 -21.72 -1.54 -11.76
C GLU A 54 -20.99 -0.73 -10.66
N LEU A 55 -20.46 0.44 -10.99
CA LEU A 55 -19.81 1.32 -9.99
C LEU A 55 -20.77 1.71 -8.87
N SER A 56 -22.02 2.05 -9.20
CA SER A 56 -23.03 2.38 -8.19
C SER A 56 -23.39 1.19 -7.29
N ARG A 57 -23.35 -0.03 -7.82
CA ARG A 57 -23.56 -1.27 -7.04
C ARG A 57 -22.38 -1.54 -6.11
N TYR A 58 -21.15 -1.40 -6.62
CA TYR A 58 -19.94 -1.52 -5.82
C TYR A 58 -19.92 -0.53 -4.65
N ARG A 59 -20.25 0.74 -4.89
CA ARG A 59 -20.32 1.75 -3.81
C ARG A 59 -21.32 1.38 -2.73
N ARG A 60 -22.55 0.97 -3.11
CA ARG A 60 -23.56 0.51 -2.14
C ARG A 60 -23.11 -0.69 -1.33
N LEU A 61 -22.39 -1.64 -1.95
CA LEU A 61 -21.82 -2.78 -1.24
C LEU A 61 -20.77 -2.33 -0.23
N MET A 62 -19.86 -1.43 -0.62
CA MET A 62 -18.83 -0.90 0.27
C MET A 62 -19.45 -0.10 1.42
N ASP A 63 -20.47 0.73 1.14
CA ASP A 63 -21.21 1.47 2.17
C ASP A 63 -21.84 0.52 3.19
N ALA A 64 -22.47 -0.57 2.72
CA ALA A 64 -23.03 -1.59 3.61
C ALA A 64 -21.95 -2.27 4.48
N MET A 65 -20.77 -2.56 3.92
CA MET A 65 -19.65 -3.10 4.69
C MET A 65 -19.08 -2.09 5.69
N CYS A 66 -19.04 -0.80 5.33
CA CYS A 66 -18.63 0.28 6.24
C CYS A 66 -19.60 0.38 7.44
N LEU A 67 -20.91 0.30 7.20
CA LEU A 67 -21.91 0.27 8.27
C LEU A 67 -21.72 -0.92 9.22
N LEU A 68 -21.40 -2.10 8.68
CA LEU A 68 -21.10 -3.28 9.52
C LEU A 68 -19.83 -3.07 10.36
N ARG A 69 -18.81 -2.42 9.81
CA ARG A 69 -17.58 -2.07 10.56
C ARG A 69 -17.86 -1.07 11.67
N GLU A 70 -18.71 -0.08 11.42
CA GLU A 70 -19.09 0.95 12.39
C GLU A 70 -20.00 0.41 13.49
N THR A 71 -20.67 -0.72 13.23
CA THR A 71 -21.37 -1.50 14.25
C THR A 71 -20.34 -2.24 15.11
N SER A 72 -19.58 -1.48 15.90
CA SER A 72 -18.55 -1.99 16.78
C SER A 72 -19.14 -3.03 17.72
N ALA A 73 -18.65 -4.26 17.61
CA ALA A 73 -18.77 -5.24 18.68
C ALA A 73 -18.01 -4.69 19.91
N PRO A 74 -18.46 -5.00 21.14
CA PRO A 74 -17.73 -4.60 22.33
C PRO A 74 -16.30 -5.15 22.27
N GLU A 75 -15.31 -4.26 22.27
CA GLU A 75 -13.91 -4.65 22.32
C GLU A 75 -13.60 -5.30 23.67
N ASP A 76 -13.01 -6.50 23.65
CA ASP A 76 -12.47 -7.12 24.86
C ASP A 76 -11.22 -6.34 25.29
N ALA A 77 -11.27 -5.68 26.45
CA ALA A 77 -10.15 -4.93 27.01
C ALA A 77 -8.87 -5.77 27.19
N ARG A 78 -8.96 -7.10 27.20
CA ARG A 78 -7.80 -8.00 27.28
C ARG A 78 -7.14 -8.26 25.92
N LEU A 79 -7.82 -7.97 24.81
CA LEU A 79 -7.36 -8.30 23.46
C LEU A 79 -6.01 -7.65 23.15
N GLU A 80 -5.82 -6.39 23.56
CA GLU A 80 -4.56 -5.67 23.42
C GLU A 80 -3.41 -6.44 24.10
N SER A 81 -3.58 -6.79 25.37
CA SER A 81 -2.57 -7.54 26.12
C SER A 81 -2.27 -8.92 25.49
N GLN A 82 -3.28 -9.60 24.95
CA GLN A 82 -3.12 -10.89 24.29
C GLN A 82 -2.35 -10.76 22.97
N ILE A 83 -2.63 -9.71 22.19
CA ILE A 83 -1.90 -9.39 20.96
C ILE A 83 -0.43 -9.10 21.29
N LEU A 84 -0.15 -8.28 22.30
CA LEU A 84 1.21 -7.95 22.71
C LEU A 84 1.98 -9.19 23.17
N VAL A 85 1.37 -10.08 23.96
CA VAL A 85 1.99 -11.35 24.37
C VAL A 85 2.29 -12.25 23.16
N HIS A 86 1.41 -12.29 22.17
CA HIS A 86 1.64 -13.07 20.95
C HIS A 86 2.75 -12.44 20.08
N LEU A 87 2.72 -11.13 19.88
CA LEU A 87 3.76 -10.42 19.12
C LEU A 87 5.12 -10.53 19.78
N ASP A 88 5.20 -10.49 21.12
CA ASP A 88 6.43 -10.72 21.86
C ASP A 88 6.96 -12.16 21.63
N ARG A 89 6.08 -13.15 21.75
CA ARG A 89 6.41 -14.56 21.54
C ARG A 89 6.90 -14.87 20.12
N TYR A 90 6.27 -14.29 19.08
CA TYR A 90 6.66 -14.49 17.68
C TYR A 90 7.79 -13.55 17.25
N GLY A 91 7.85 -12.33 17.80
CA GLY A 91 8.91 -11.36 17.57
C GLY A 91 10.24 -11.83 18.10
N HIS A 92 10.26 -12.44 19.29
CA HIS A 92 11.45 -13.13 19.80
C HIS A 92 11.87 -14.29 18.91
N ARG A 93 10.90 -14.99 18.28
CA ARG A 93 11.16 -16.06 17.31
C ARG A 93 11.71 -15.56 15.96
N TRP A 94 11.49 -14.32 15.55
CA TRP A 94 12.19 -13.77 14.38
C TRP A 94 13.50 -13.07 14.73
N ALA A 95 13.64 -12.54 15.95
CA ALA A 95 14.86 -11.90 16.43
C ALA A 95 16.02 -12.89 16.66
N TRP A 96 15.76 -14.14 17.07
CA TRP A 96 16.81 -15.18 17.15
C TRP A 96 17.19 -15.76 15.78
N GLU A 97 16.23 -15.96 14.86
CA GLU A 97 16.47 -16.47 13.50
C GLU A 97 17.20 -15.45 12.62
N ARG A 98 16.98 -14.14 12.84
CA ARG A 98 17.75 -13.05 12.21
C ARG A 98 18.81 -12.45 13.14
N LYS A 99 19.60 -13.29 13.81
CA LYS A 99 20.93 -12.84 14.26
C LYS A 99 21.88 -12.82 13.06
N PRO A 100 22.24 -11.67 12.46
CA PRO A 100 23.59 -11.57 11.93
C PRO A 100 24.51 -11.90 13.10
N ARG A 101 25.56 -12.68 12.87
CA ARG A 101 26.61 -12.94 13.87
C ARG A 101 27.30 -11.63 14.25
N VAL A 102 26.66 -10.78 15.05
CA VAL A 102 27.33 -9.79 15.89
C VAL A 102 27.50 -10.48 17.23
N ALA A 103 28.36 -11.48 17.21
CA ALA A 103 28.92 -12.05 18.41
C ALA A 103 29.82 -11.00 19.04
N ALA A 104 29.56 -10.72 20.32
CA ALA A 104 30.53 -10.23 21.30
C ALA A 104 31.22 -8.89 21.01
N THR A 105 30.70 -7.82 21.59
CA THR A 105 31.53 -6.83 22.32
C THR A 105 30.75 -6.25 23.51
N VAL A 106 30.47 -7.09 24.51
CA VAL A 106 30.37 -6.58 25.90
C VAL A 106 31.77 -6.66 26.47
N ALA A 107 32.56 -5.61 26.25
CA ALA A 107 33.80 -5.37 26.98
C ALA A 107 34.15 -3.87 26.94
N ALA A 108 33.88 -3.20 28.06
CA ALA A 108 34.57 -2.01 28.57
C ALA A 108 34.53 -0.70 27.75
N GLY A 109 34.05 0.37 28.38
CA GLY A 109 34.51 1.73 28.05
C GLY A 109 33.53 2.86 28.33
N ALA A 110 33.36 3.24 29.60
CA ALA A 110 32.73 4.50 30.00
C ALA A 110 33.57 5.76 29.63
N ALA A 111 34.34 5.75 28.53
CA ALA A 111 35.39 6.73 28.24
C ALA A 111 35.47 7.18 26.76
N ALA A 112 34.35 7.25 26.04
CA ALA A 112 34.33 7.69 24.64
C ALA A 112 33.58 9.02 24.39
N ALA A 113 33.37 9.85 25.42
CA ALA A 113 32.73 11.17 25.25
C ALA A 113 33.71 12.29 24.82
N ALA A 114 35.03 12.05 24.80
CA ALA A 114 36.02 13.11 24.53
C ALA A 114 36.47 13.23 23.06
N GLY A 115 36.22 12.24 22.20
CA GLY A 115 36.75 12.23 20.82
C GLY A 115 35.98 13.09 19.81
N VAL A 116 34.66 13.26 20.02
CA VAL A 116 33.79 13.94 19.04
C VAL A 116 33.90 15.48 19.13
N LEU A 117 34.28 16.02 20.30
CA LEU A 117 34.48 17.47 20.48
C LEU A 117 35.78 17.97 19.83
N ALA A 118 36.84 17.14 19.80
CA ALA A 118 38.12 17.53 19.21
C ALA A 118 38.06 17.61 17.66
N PHE A 119 37.23 16.77 17.03
CA PHE A 119 37.07 16.77 15.58
C PHE A 119 36.32 18.02 15.06
N THR A 120 35.29 18.46 15.78
CA THR A 120 34.51 19.66 15.40
C THR A 120 35.26 20.97 15.67
N ALA A 121 36.13 21.01 16.68
CA ALA A 121 36.96 22.18 16.98
C ALA A 121 38.07 22.44 15.94
N ARG A 122 38.65 21.38 15.35
CA ARG A 122 39.67 21.53 14.29
C ARG A 122 39.09 22.05 12.98
N HIS A 123 37.88 21.62 12.61
CA HIS A 123 37.23 22.04 11.37
C HIS A 123 36.88 23.54 11.36
N ARG A 124 36.49 24.10 12.52
CA ARG A 124 36.18 25.53 12.66
C ARG A 124 37.41 26.44 12.63
N ARG A 125 38.60 25.94 13.01
CA ARG A 125 39.85 26.72 12.93
C ARG A 125 40.43 26.71 11.51
N ALA A 126 40.33 25.60 10.79
CA ALA A 126 40.77 25.53 9.38
C ALA A 126 39.94 26.45 8.46
N ALA A 127 38.63 26.59 8.71
CA ALA A 127 37.77 27.48 7.94
C ALA A 127 38.01 28.98 8.16
N ARG A 128 38.69 29.39 9.25
CA ARG A 128 39.01 30.81 9.54
C ARG A 128 40.40 31.24 9.09
N LEU A 129 41.24 30.31 8.64
CA LEU A 129 42.57 30.62 8.07
C LEU A 129 42.55 30.61 6.54
N ALA A 130 41.40 30.30 5.94
CA ALA A 130 41.16 30.32 4.50
C ALA A 130 40.22 31.48 4.07
N SER A 131 40.03 32.47 4.94
CA SER A 131 39.30 33.72 4.68
C SER A 131 40.21 34.92 4.84
#